data_AF-A0A945NGP7-F1
#
_entry.id   AF-A0A945NGP7-F1
#
_cell.length_a   1.000
_cell.length_b   1.000
_cell.length_c   1.000
_cell.angle_alpha   90.00
_cell.angle_beta   90.00
_cell.angle_gamma   90.00
#
_symmetry.space_group_name_H-M   'P 1'
#
loop_
_entity.id
_entity.type
_entity.pdbx_description
1 polymer ?
#
loop_
_entity_poly.entity_id
_entity_poly.type
_entity_poly.pdbx_seq_one_letter_code
_entity_poly.pdbx_strand_id
1 'polypeptide(L)'
;IQRLAGDSAADAARHAARMRFRAVLLTSTTTIMGLLPLLTETSMQAQVLIPLVTSLAFGLFAATLLILLLMPALYTIFDDFGWTKIPTPDEFPETDPQPAE
;
A
#
# COMPACT_ATOMS: atom_id res chain seq x y z
N ILE A 1 11.54 -5.22 -1.70
CA ILE A 1 11.13 -4.10 -2.59
C ILE A 1 12.38 -3.71 -3.38
N GLN A 2 12.52 -4.21 -4.60
CA GLN A 2 13.70 -4.02 -5.44
C GLN A 2 13.41 -2.83 -6.35
N ARG A 3 14.01 -1.66 -6.08
CA ARG A 3 13.94 -0.49 -6.97
C ARG A 3 15.07 -0.62 -7.98
N LEU A 4 14.75 -1.18 -9.14
CA LEU A 4 15.57 -1.06 -10.34
C LEU A 4 14.98 0.11 -11.15
N ALA A 5 15.79 1.15 -11.30
CA ALA A 5 15.84 2.09 -12.42
C ALA A 5 14.52 2.56 -13.07
N GLY A 6 14.28 3.88 -13.03
CA GLY A 6 13.65 4.59 -14.14
C GLY A 6 12.13 4.47 -14.33
N ASP A 7 11.42 3.67 -13.55
CA ASP A 7 9.96 3.62 -13.62
C ASP A 7 9.35 4.97 -13.21
N SER A 8 8.51 5.53 -14.07
CA SER A 8 7.74 6.73 -13.76
C SER A 8 6.93 6.51 -12.48
N ALA A 9 6.66 7.56 -11.70
CA ALA A 9 5.82 7.46 -10.49
C ALA A 9 4.48 6.74 -10.77
N ALA A 10 3.99 6.82 -12.02
CA ALA A 10 2.82 6.12 -12.49
C ALA A 10 2.98 4.59 -12.58
N ASP A 11 4.15 4.07 -12.98
CA ASP A 11 4.41 2.62 -13.07
C ASP A 11 4.58 1.97 -11.70
N ALA A 12 5.23 2.68 -10.78
CA ALA A 12 5.29 2.27 -9.37
C ALA A 12 3.90 2.27 -8.72
N ALA A 13 3.07 3.29 -9.01
CA ALA A 13 1.69 3.35 -8.54
C ALA A 13 0.84 2.21 -9.12
N ARG A 14 0.99 1.87 -10.41
CA ARG A 14 0.30 0.71 -11.04
C ARG A 14 0.68 -0.63 -10.41
N HIS A 15 1.96 -0.84 -10.10
CA HIS A 15 2.39 -2.06 -9.41
C HIS A 15 1.85 -2.13 -7.97
N ALA A 16 1.89 -1.02 -7.24
CA ALA A 16 1.29 -0.93 -5.91
C ALA A 16 -0.24 -1.16 -5.93
N ALA A 17 -0.94 -0.64 -6.95
CA ALA A 17 -2.37 -0.88 -7.20
C ALA A 17 -2.67 -2.36 -7.31
N ARG A 18 -1.96 -3.07 -8.19
CA ARG A 18 -2.21 -4.48 -8.44
C ARG A 18 -1.92 -5.35 -7.21
N MET A 19 -0.86 -5.07 -6.45
CA MET A 19 -0.58 -5.79 -5.21
C MET A 19 -1.67 -5.59 -4.15
N ARG A 20 -2.09 -4.34 -3.93
CA ARG A 20 -3.09 -4.03 -2.89
C ARG A 20 -4.50 -4.49 -3.28
N PHE A 21 -4.88 -4.36 -4.55
CA PHE A 21 -6.17 -4.85 -5.06
C PHE A 21 -6.33 -6.35 -4.82
N ARG A 22 -5.31 -7.14 -5.14
CA ARG A 22 -5.31 -8.59 -4.88
C ARG A 22 -5.40 -8.90 -3.38
N ALA A 23 -4.69 -8.15 -2.55
CA ALA A 23 -4.72 -8.35 -1.10
C ALA A 23 -6.09 -8.03 -0.49
N VAL A 24 -6.76 -6.96 -0.93
CA VAL A 24 -8.09 -6.59 -0.43
C VAL A 24 -9.14 -7.62 -0.89
N LEU A 25 -9.11 -8.04 -2.16
CA LEU A 25 -10.00 -9.10 -2.64
C LEU A 25 -9.83 -10.40 -1.85
N LEU A 26 -8.58 -10.85 -1.64
CA LEU A 26 -8.30 -12.07 -0.89
C LEU A 26 -8.84 -11.97 0.55
N THR A 27 -8.59 -10.83 1.21
CA THR A 27 -9.06 -10.59 2.57
C THR A 27 -10.58 -10.62 2.65
N SER A 28 -11.28 -9.89 1.76
CA SER A 28 -12.73 -9.86 1.72
C SER A 28 -13.33 -11.25 1.46
N THR A 29 -12.77 -11.99 0.49
CA THR A 29 -13.23 -13.36 0.19
C THR A 29 -13.01 -14.29 1.38
N THR A 30 -11.86 -14.21 2.04
CA THR A 30 -11.59 -14.99 3.26
C THR A 30 -12.53 -14.61 4.39
N THR A 31 -12.87 -13.34 4.57
CA THR A 31 -13.82 -12.91 5.61
C THR A 31 -15.21 -13.47 5.35
N ILE A 32 -15.68 -13.39 4.10
CA ILE A 32 -16.98 -13.95 3.72
C ILE A 32 -16.98 -15.47 3.91
N MET A 33 -15.93 -16.17 3.46
CA MET A 33 -15.83 -17.61 3.64
C MET A 33 -15.71 -18.04 5.10
N GLY A 34 -14.96 -17.31 5.93
CA GLY A 34 -14.79 -17.62 7.35
C GLY A 34 -16.04 -17.34 8.19
N LEU A 35 -16.86 -16.38 7.77
CA LEU A 35 -18.14 -16.07 8.41
C LEU A 35 -19.29 -16.91 7.84
N LEU A 36 -19.16 -17.47 6.63
CA LEU A 36 -20.19 -18.32 6.01
C LEU A 36 -20.69 -19.46 6.93
N PRO A 37 -19.85 -20.25 7.62
CA PRO A 37 -20.32 -21.29 8.54
C PRO A 37 -20.94 -20.72 9.84
N LEU A 38 -20.53 -19.53 10.27
CA LEU A 38 -21.17 -18.83 11.39
C LEU A 38 -22.56 -18.29 11.01
N LEU A 39 -22.74 -17.88 9.75
CA LEU A 39 -24.01 -17.39 9.22
C LEU A 39 -25.00 -18.52 8.89
N THR A 40 -24.51 -19.76 8.71
CA THR A 40 -25.40 -20.94 8.59
C THR A 40 -26.08 -21.31 9.90
N GLU A 41 -25.51 -20.92 11.04
CA GLU A 41 -26.24 -20.87 12.30
C GLU A 41 -27.09 -19.59 12.32
N THR A 42 -28.41 -19.74 12.33
CA THR A 42 -29.37 -18.63 12.35
C THR A 42 -29.45 -17.96 13.72
N SER A 43 -28.32 -17.49 14.23
CA SER A 43 -28.27 -16.72 15.46
C SER A 43 -28.51 -15.23 15.18
N MET A 44 -29.32 -14.57 16.00
CA MET A 44 -29.50 -13.11 15.99
C MET A 44 -28.18 -12.33 16.09
N GLN A 45 -27.10 -12.94 16.59
CA GLN A 45 -25.76 -12.33 16.64
C GLN A 45 -25.13 -12.09 15.25
N ALA A 46 -25.51 -12.85 14.23
CA ALA A 46 -25.01 -12.67 12.86
C ALA A 46 -25.49 -11.36 12.21
N GLN A 47 -26.69 -10.90 12.55
CA GLN A 47 -27.34 -9.75 11.89
C GLN A 47 -26.64 -8.42 12.18
N VAL A 48 -26.00 -8.30 13.35
CA VAL A 48 -25.22 -7.11 13.73
C VAL A 48 -23.79 -7.15 13.19
N LEU A 49 -23.25 -8.35 12.94
CA LEU A 49 -21.88 -8.54 12.50
C LEU A 49 -21.69 -8.30 10.99
N ILE A 50 -22.68 -8.69 10.18
CA ILE A 50 -22.70 -8.43 8.73
C ILE A 50 -22.49 -6.93 8.38
N PRO A 51 -23.26 -5.97 8.93
CA PRO A 51 -23.09 -4.55 8.59
C PRO A 51 -21.76 -3.98 9.10
N LEU A 52 -21.26 -4.46 10.25
CA LEU A 52 -19.97 -4.04 10.80
C LEU A 52 -18.82 -4.42 9.85
N VAL A 53 -18.79 -5.69 9.43
CA VAL A 53 -17.76 -6.20 8.52
C VAL A 53 -17.85 -5.52 7.16
N THR A 54 -19.06 -5.31 6.66
CA THR A 54 -19.28 -4.65 5.36
C THR A 54 -18.76 -3.21 5.38
N SER A 55 -19.04 -2.45 6.46
CA SER A 55 -18.51 -1.10 6.65
C SER A 55 -16.98 -1.08 6.67
N LEU A 56 -16.37 -2.00 7.41
CA LEU A 56 -14.91 -2.09 7.52
C LEU A 56 -14.25 -2.47 6.19
N ALA A 57 -14.81 -3.44 5.46
CA ALA A 57 -14.32 -3.83 4.14
C ALA A 57 -14.38 -2.66 3.14
N PHE A 58 -15.49 -1.93 3.12
CA PHE A 58 -15.67 -0.79 2.21
C PHE A 58 -14.75 0.37 2.60
N GLY A 59 -14.61 0.67 3.89
CA GLY A 59 -13.69 1.69 4.40
C GLY A 59 -12.23 1.37 4.09
N LEU A 60 -11.82 0.11 4.25
CA LEU A 60 -10.46 -0.33 3.94
C LEU A 60 -10.18 -0.29 2.44
N PHE A 61 -11.15 -0.66 1.60
CA PHE A 61 -11.05 -0.54 0.15
C PHE A 61 -10.92 0.93 -0.29
N ALA A 62 -11.78 1.81 0.22
CA ALA A 62 -11.75 3.23 -0.07
C ALA A 62 -10.44 3.88 0.41
N ALA A 63 -9.98 3.58 1.62
CA ALA A 63 -8.71 4.06 2.15
C ALA A 63 -7.52 3.55 1.31
N THR A 64 -7.59 2.32 0.81
CA THR A 64 -6.57 1.75 -0.08
C THR A 64 -6.48 2.54 -1.39
N LEU A 65 -7.62 2.82 -2.03
CA LEU A 65 -7.69 3.65 -3.24
C LEU A 65 -7.18 5.06 -2.98
N LEU A 66 -7.59 5.65 -1.84
CA LEU A 66 -7.18 6.99 -1.43
C LEU A 66 -5.66 7.03 -1.25
N ILE A 67 -5.06 6.10 -0.50
CA ILE A 67 -3.60 6.02 -0.34
C ILE A 67 -2.90 5.81 -1.68
N LEU A 68 -3.53 5.08 -2.62
CA LEU A 68 -2.94 4.83 -3.93
C LEU A 68 -2.81 6.10 -4.76
N LEU A 69 -3.77 7.00 -4.63
CA LEU A 69 -3.78 8.30 -5.30
C LEU A 69 -2.99 9.35 -4.50
N LEU A 70 -3.09 9.29 -3.17
CA LEU A 70 -2.50 10.22 -2.24
C LEU A 70 -0.98 10.06 -2.20
N MET A 71 -0.45 8.83 -2.16
CA MET A 71 0.99 8.58 -2.13
C MET A 71 1.78 9.27 -3.27
N PRO A 72 1.42 9.11 -4.56
CA PRO A 72 2.13 9.77 -5.64
C PRO A 72 1.94 11.29 -5.58
N ALA A 73 0.74 11.78 -5.28
CA ALA A 73 0.48 13.22 -5.15
C ALA A 73 1.30 13.86 -4.01
N LEU A 74 1.36 13.20 -2.86
CA LEU A 74 2.13 13.64 -1.70
C LEU A 74 3.63 13.63 -2.02
N TYR A 75 4.11 12.62 -2.76
CA TYR A 75 5.51 12.54 -3.19
C TYR A 75 5.88 13.69 -4.12
N THR A 76 5.04 13.99 -5.12
CA THR A 76 5.27 15.15 -6.02
C THR A 76 5.24 16.47 -5.27
N ILE A 77 4.34 16.62 -4.28
CA ILE A 77 4.25 17.85 -3.46
C ILE A 77 5.51 18.02 -2.59
N PHE A 78 6.00 16.93 -1.97
CA PHE A 78 7.23 16.99 -1.17
C PHE A 78 8.49 17.23 -2.00
N ASP A 79 8.51 16.72 -3.24
CA ASP A 79 9.58 16.98 -4.20
C ASP A 79 9.60 18.46 -4.62
N ASP A 80 8.44 19.03 -4.94
CA ASP A 80 8.28 20.47 -5.20
C ASP A 80 8.68 21.35 -4.00
N PHE A 81 8.46 20.87 -2.77
CA PHE A 81 8.88 21.56 -1.54
C PHE A 81 10.40 21.49 -1.27
N GLY A 82 11.16 20.77 -2.11
CA GLY A 82 12.62 20.65 -2.00
C GLY A 82 13.09 19.80 -0.81
N TRP A 83 12.24 18.92 -0.27
CA TRP A 83 12.58 18.05 0.87
C TRP A 83 13.31 16.78 0.47
N THR A 84 13.24 16.40 -0.81
CA THR A 84 13.96 15.27 -1.39
C THR A 84 15.23 15.74 -2.10
N LYS A 85 16.20 16.26 -1.35
CA LYS A 85 17.59 16.22 -1.84
C LYS A 85 18.05 14.77 -1.77
N ILE A 86 17.83 14.01 -2.85
CA ILE A 86 18.53 12.74 -3.05
C ILE A 86 19.96 13.13 -3.43
N PRO A 87 20.98 12.83 -2.60
CA PRO A 87 22.37 13.08 -2.98
C PRO A 87 22.62 12.39 -4.32
N THR A 88 23.06 13.15 -5.30
CA THR A 88 23.42 12.64 -6.62
C THR A 88 24.53 11.60 -6.42
N PRO A 89 24.57 10.48 -7.17
CA PRO A 89 25.63 9.50 -7.04
C PRO A 89 27.06 10.06 -7.18
N ASP A 90 27.21 11.25 -7.75
CA ASP A 90 28.48 11.98 -7.89
C ASP A 90 28.94 12.66 -6.58
N GLU A 91 28.09 12.66 -5.54
CA GLU A 91 28.34 13.23 -4.21
C GLU A 91 28.78 12.17 -3.19
N PHE A 92 28.82 10.89 -3.57
CA PHE A 92 29.51 9.88 -2.78
C PHE A 92 31.01 10.12 -2.97
N PRO A 93 31.75 10.59 -1.95
CA PRO A 93 33.19 10.62 -2.06
C PRO A 93 33.63 9.19 -2.35
N GLU A 94 34.32 8.98 -3.48
CA GLU A 94 35.13 7.78 -3.68
C GLU A 94 35.95 7.67 -2.41
N THR A 95 35.60 6.69 -1.58
CA THR A 95 36.38 6.37 -0.40
C THR A 95 37.60 5.69 -0.96
N ASP A 96 38.56 6.50 -1.40
CA ASP A 96 39.91 6.07 -1.74
C ASP A 96 40.37 5.26 -0.52
N PRO A 97 40.78 3.98 -0.68
CA PRO A 97 41.12 3.14 0.45
C PRO A 97 42.24 3.81 1.25
N GLN A 98 41.86 4.42 2.37
CA GLN A 98 42.79 4.98 3.34
C GLN A 98 43.76 3.86 3.72
N PRO A 99 45.07 4.00 3.44
CA PRO A 99 46.04 3.04 3.93
C PRO A 99 45.96 3.10 5.45
N ALA A 100 45.68 1.96 6.08
CA ALA A 100 45.84 1.80 7.51
C ALA A 100 47.34 1.88 7.81
N GLU A 101 47.84 3.08 8.11
CA GLU A 101 49.09 3.28 8.85
C GLU A 101 48.84 3.18 10.36
#